data_AF-M0AZF9-F1
#
_entry.id   AF-M0AZF9-F1
#
_cell.length_a   1.000
_cell.length_b   1.000
_cell.length_c   1.000
_cell.angle_alpha   90.00
_cell.angle_beta   90.00
_cell.angle_gamma   90.00
#
_symmetry.space_group_name_H-M   'P 1'
#
loop_
_entity.id
_entity.type
_entity.pdbx_description
1 polymer ?
#
loop_
_entity_poly.entity_id
_entity_poly.type
_entity_poly.pdbx_seq_one_letter_code
_entity_poly.pdbx_strand_id
1 'polypeptide(L)'
;MSTRTQRGGGGGIVGAIRADLTQLHGAWMDLVFPRQRGRGHSVMGKWQPETLPQKSAYYTWSVLGTIGLLVMYPLTVLGFATRYYATKLDSTRTRLGIVGVTGIALLVWGTLTVVAHLQLPMDETVAIAAASAVATVSTALAAGFSKAGGRFVSVLFAYPFAMTALFLPPVVAALVTPSLEGVILEPSYEFAAWALDNVLHVGGLNEFLRSNYELEGAAYAAMWVGISFPLGWFFGSVVALANLVRPSE
;
A
#
# COMPACT_ATOMS: atom_id res chain seq x y z
N MET A 1 12.05 15.66 -37.48
CA MET A 1 11.43 14.33 -37.67
C MET A 1 12.51 13.27 -37.49
N SER A 2 12.70 12.79 -36.26
CA SER A 2 13.63 11.69 -35.96
C SER A 2 12.80 10.48 -35.58
N THR A 3 12.94 9.44 -36.41
CA THR A 3 12.37 8.12 -36.24
C THR A 3 12.74 7.56 -34.86
N ARG A 4 11.76 7.49 -33.97
CA ARG A 4 11.79 6.66 -32.76
C ARG A 4 11.97 5.22 -33.23
N THR A 5 13.17 4.67 -33.11
CA THR A 5 13.38 3.24 -33.21
C THR A 5 12.71 2.60 -31.99
N GLN A 6 11.40 2.30 -32.13
CA GLN A 6 10.74 1.31 -31.31
C GLN A 6 11.53 0.01 -31.48
N ARG A 7 12.39 -0.31 -30.50
CA ARG A 7 12.83 -1.69 -30.28
C ARG A 7 11.64 -2.46 -29.73
N GLY A 8 10.72 -2.83 -30.61
CA GLY A 8 9.79 -3.92 -30.38
C GLY A 8 10.52 -5.25 -30.54
N GLY A 9 10.35 -6.14 -29.56
CA GLY A 9 10.61 -7.58 -29.71
C GLY A 9 12.06 -8.04 -29.56
N GLY A 10 12.43 -8.53 -28.38
CA GLY A 10 13.76 -9.13 -28.15
C GLY A 10 13.89 -9.83 -26.81
N GLY A 11 12.99 -10.77 -26.53
CA GLY A 11 13.01 -11.60 -25.33
C GLY A 11 11.63 -11.59 -24.67
N GLY A 12 10.96 -12.74 -24.61
CA GLY A 12 9.64 -12.88 -23.98
C GLY A 12 9.67 -12.60 -22.47
N ILE A 13 8.87 -13.33 -21.69
CA ILE A 13 8.80 -13.16 -20.22
C ILE A 13 10.20 -13.10 -19.58
N VAL A 14 11.13 -13.96 -20.00
CA VAL A 14 12.51 -13.98 -19.51
C VAL A 14 13.28 -12.68 -19.78
N GLY A 15 13.10 -12.06 -20.95
CA GLY A 15 13.75 -10.79 -21.30
C GLY A 15 13.24 -9.64 -20.44
N ALA A 16 11.93 -9.62 -20.19
CA ALA A 16 11.28 -8.68 -19.28
C ALA A 16 11.77 -8.85 -17.83
N ILE A 17 11.83 -10.09 -17.32
CA ILE A 17 12.37 -10.38 -15.97
C ILE A 17 13.82 -9.92 -15.87
N ARG A 18 14.66 -10.23 -16.87
CA ARG A 18 16.07 -9.83 -16.89
C ARG A 18 16.23 -8.31 -16.85
N ALA A 19 15.42 -7.57 -17.61
CA ALA A 19 15.43 -6.12 -17.60
C ALA A 19 15.08 -5.57 -16.21
N ASP A 20 14.04 -6.12 -15.57
CA ASP A 20 13.61 -5.70 -14.23
C ASP A 20 14.69 -5.96 -13.17
N LEU A 21 15.27 -7.16 -13.17
CA LEU A 21 16.36 -7.53 -12.26
C LEU A 21 17.58 -6.62 -12.45
N THR A 22 17.93 -6.30 -13.69
CA THR A 22 19.04 -5.38 -14.00
C THR A 22 18.77 -3.98 -13.46
N GLN A 23 17.53 -3.50 -13.60
CA GLN A 23 17.12 -2.19 -13.10
C GLN A 23 17.11 -2.13 -11.57
N LEU A 24 16.58 -3.17 -10.90
CA LEU A 24 16.57 -3.29 -9.44
C LEU A 24 18.00 -3.39 -8.88
N HIS A 25 18.84 -4.24 -9.47
CA HIS A 25 20.23 -4.38 -9.06
C HIS A 25 20.99 -3.07 -9.26
N GLY A 26 20.79 -2.40 -10.40
CA GLY A 26 21.35 -1.08 -10.66
C GLY A 26 20.92 -0.06 -9.62
N ALA A 27 19.64 -0.05 -9.21
CA ALA A 27 19.13 0.84 -8.17
C ALA A 27 19.72 0.55 -6.80
N TRP A 28 19.90 -0.73 -6.45
CA TRP A 28 20.59 -1.16 -5.23
C TRP A 28 22.05 -0.69 -5.20
N MET A 29 22.77 -0.93 -6.29
CA MET A 29 24.18 -0.52 -6.40
C MET A 29 24.32 1.00 -6.31
N ASP A 30 23.35 1.75 -6.85
CA ASP A 30 23.33 3.21 -6.85
C ASP A 30 23.09 3.85 -5.46
N LEU A 31 22.72 3.06 -4.45
CA LEU A 31 22.61 3.54 -3.05
C LEU A 31 23.97 3.88 -2.44
N VAL A 32 25.01 3.12 -2.83
CA VAL A 32 26.37 3.26 -2.28
C VAL A 32 27.35 3.73 -3.34
N PHE A 33 27.21 3.24 -4.58
CA PHE A 33 28.10 3.55 -5.69
C PHE A 33 27.35 4.35 -6.74
N PRO A 34 27.68 5.62 -6.99
CA PRO A 34 26.90 6.44 -7.91
C PRO A 34 27.03 5.95 -9.37
N ARG A 35 26.04 6.29 -10.21
CA ARG A 35 26.01 6.02 -11.66
C ARG A 35 25.95 4.53 -12.02
N GLN A 36 25.26 3.74 -11.20
CA GLN A 36 25.03 2.31 -11.48
C GLN A 36 23.72 2.09 -12.24
N ARG A 37 22.77 3.02 -12.10
CA ARG A 37 21.54 3.07 -12.91
C ARG A 37 21.87 3.61 -14.31
N GLY A 38 21.60 2.80 -15.34
CA GLY A 38 21.85 3.13 -16.75
C GLY A 38 20.91 4.18 -17.35
N ARG A 39 20.72 5.34 -16.69
CA ARG A 39 19.97 6.45 -17.28
C ARG A 39 20.78 7.05 -18.43
N GLY A 40 20.25 6.93 -19.65
CA GLY A 40 20.96 7.13 -20.92
C GLY A 40 21.47 8.55 -21.25
N HIS A 41 21.66 9.43 -20.26
CA HIS A 41 22.13 10.82 -20.47
C HIS A 41 23.33 11.18 -19.59
N SER A 42 24.03 10.20 -19.02
CA SER A 42 25.30 10.46 -18.35
C SER A 42 26.43 10.48 -19.38
N VAL A 43 27.03 11.65 -19.61
CA VAL A 43 28.24 11.81 -20.43
C VAL A 43 29.43 11.06 -19.83
N MET A 44 29.36 10.73 -18.54
CA MET A 44 30.32 9.88 -17.85
C MET A 44 29.85 8.42 -17.79
N GLY A 45 30.78 7.48 -17.96
CA GLY A 45 30.53 6.05 -17.81
C GLY A 45 30.11 5.64 -16.38
N LYS A 46 29.73 4.37 -16.22
CA LYS A 46 29.43 3.79 -14.90
C LYS A 46 30.65 3.92 -13.98
N TRP A 47 30.42 4.19 -12.69
CA TRP A 47 31.50 4.17 -11.71
C TRP A 47 32.10 2.76 -11.61
N GLN A 48 33.43 2.67 -11.55
CA GLN A 48 34.17 1.42 -11.43
C GLN A 48 35.16 1.53 -10.25
N PRO A 49 35.36 0.45 -9.49
CA PRO A 49 36.32 0.44 -8.39
C PRO A 49 37.77 0.39 -8.91
N GLU A 50 38.60 1.33 -8.47
CA GLU A 50 40.00 1.44 -8.90
C GLU A 50 40.97 0.77 -7.91
N THR A 51 40.65 0.84 -6.61
CA THR A 51 41.50 0.30 -5.54
C THR A 51 41.01 -1.05 -5.02
N LEU A 52 41.89 -1.82 -4.39
CA LEU A 52 41.53 -3.12 -3.77
C LEU A 52 40.40 -3.00 -2.74
N PRO A 53 40.40 -2.03 -1.80
CA PRO A 53 39.28 -1.85 -0.87
C PRO A 53 37.97 -1.47 -1.55
N GLN A 54 38.01 -0.68 -2.63
CA GLN A 54 36.81 -0.35 -3.40
C GLN A 54 36.24 -1.57 -4.11
N LYS A 55 37.10 -2.44 -4.64
CA LYS A 55 36.66 -3.70 -5.29
C LYS A 55 35.97 -4.62 -4.30
N SER A 56 36.54 -4.82 -3.11
CA SER A 56 35.91 -5.67 -2.10
C SER A 56 34.55 -5.11 -1.65
N ALA A 57 34.47 -3.82 -1.35
CA ALA A 57 33.21 -3.17 -0.99
C ALA A 57 32.16 -3.28 -2.11
N TYR A 58 32.56 -3.07 -3.37
CA TYR A 58 31.68 -3.17 -4.53
C TYR A 58 31.10 -4.57 -4.70
N TYR A 59 31.94 -5.61 -4.67
CA TYR A 59 31.47 -6.99 -4.85
C TYR A 59 30.65 -7.47 -3.66
N THR A 60 31.03 -7.14 -2.42
CA THR A 60 30.24 -7.49 -1.23
C THR A 60 28.86 -6.85 -1.32
N TRP A 61 28.77 -5.56 -1.66
CA TRP A 61 27.49 -4.88 -1.84
C TRP A 61 26.67 -5.46 -2.99
N SER A 62 27.32 -5.84 -4.09
CA SER A 62 26.66 -6.51 -5.22
C SER A 62 26.11 -7.88 -4.86
N VAL A 63 26.84 -8.69 -4.09
CA VAL A 63 26.36 -9.99 -3.60
C VAL A 63 25.15 -9.79 -2.68
N LEU A 64 25.22 -8.86 -1.75
CA LEU A 64 24.08 -8.51 -0.88
C LEU A 64 22.88 -8.05 -1.70
N GLY A 65 23.09 -7.23 -2.73
CA GLY A 65 22.03 -6.81 -3.64
C GLY A 65 21.42 -7.97 -4.39
N THR A 66 22.23 -8.91 -4.86
CA THR A 66 21.77 -10.10 -5.58
C THR A 66 20.92 -10.99 -4.69
N ILE A 67 21.32 -11.20 -3.44
CA ILE A 67 20.50 -11.91 -2.45
C ILE A 67 19.22 -11.13 -2.15
N GLY A 68 19.32 -9.81 -1.99
CA GLY A 68 18.17 -8.92 -1.77
C GLY A 68 17.14 -8.96 -2.90
N LEU A 69 17.55 -9.24 -4.14
CA LEU A 69 16.63 -9.42 -5.26
C LEU A 69 15.66 -10.60 -5.07
N LEU A 70 16.03 -11.63 -4.30
CA LEU A 70 15.11 -12.73 -3.99
C LEU A 70 13.86 -12.26 -3.26
N VAL A 71 13.95 -11.15 -2.53
CA VAL A 71 12.82 -10.53 -1.83
C VAL A 71 12.27 -9.35 -2.64
N MET A 72 13.13 -8.47 -3.16
CA MET A 72 12.69 -7.28 -3.89
C MET A 72 11.96 -7.60 -5.19
N TYR A 73 12.33 -8.68 -5.89
CA TYR A 73 11.69 -9.02 -7.16
C TYR A 73 10.25 -9.51 -6.98
N PRO A 74 9.94 -10.50 -6.11
CA PRO A 74 8.56 -10.85 -5.79
C PRO A 74 7.72 -9.65 -5.30
N LEU A 75 8.29 -8.78 -4.46
CA LEU A 75 7.62 -7.56 -4.04
C LEU A 75 7.34 -6.61 -5.22
N THR A 76 8.28 -6.47 -6.16
CA THR A 76 8.06 -5.67 -7.37
C THR A 76 6.92 -6.25 -8.22
N VAL A 77 6.86 -7.57 -8.36
CA VAL A 77 5.77 -8.27 -9.07
C VAL A 77 4.42 -8.02 -8.39
N LEU A 78 4.37 -8.12 -7.05
CA LEU A 78 3.20 -7.75 -6.27
C LEU A 78 2.80 -6.30 -6.54
N GLY A 79 3.78 -5.39 -6.64
CA GLY A 79 3.55 -3.98 -6.96
C GLY A 79 2.99 -3.77 -8.35
N PHE A 80 3.42 -4.56 -9.34
CA PHE A 80 2.82 -4.55 -10.67
C PHE A 80 1.36 -5.01 -10.62
N ALA A 81 1.05 -6.06 -9.86
CA ALA A 81 -0.32 -6.54 -9.69
C ALA A 81 -1.20 -5.49 -8.98
N THR A 82 -0.76 -4.96 -7.84
CA THR A 82 -1.47 -3.90 -7.09
C THR A 82 -1.70 -2.68 -7.98
N ARG A 83 -0.67 -2.24 -8.72
CA ARG A 83 -0.79 -1.14 -9.66
C ARG A 83 -1.80 -1.44 -10.76
N TYR A 84 -1.76 -2.63 -11.36
CA TYR A 84 -2.67 -3.02 -12.43
C TYR A 84 -4.14 -2.93 -11.99
N TYR A 85 -4.47 -3.48 -10.82
CA TYR A 85 -5.82 -3.39 -10.26
C TYR A 85 -6.19 -1.96 -9.87
N ALA A 86 -5.25 -1.22 -9.26
CA ALA A 86 -5.46 0.18 -8.92
C ALA A 86 -5.74 1.04 -10.16
N THR A 87 -4.96 0.92 -11.24
CA THR A 87 -5.15 1.68 -12.48
C THR A 87 -6.48 1.36 -13.16
N LYS A 88 -6.93 0.10 -13.09
CA LYS A 88 -8.25 -0.30 -13.63
C LYS A 88 -9.41 0.37 -12.88
N LEU A 89 -9.25 0.58 -11.58
CA LEU A 89 -10.19 1.37 -10.76
C LEU A 89 -9.99 2.89 -10.96
N ASP A 90 -8.76 3.31 -11.24
CA ASP A 90 -8.37 4.72 -11.38
C ASP A 90 -8.79 5.35 -12.71
N SER A 91 -9.08 4.57 -13.76
CA SER A 91 -9.63 5.13 -15.02
C SER A 91 -10.98 5.82 -14.81
N THR A 92 -11.73 5.41 -13.79
CA THR A 92 -12.97 6.03 -13.34
C THR A 92 -12.66 7.32 -12.56
N ARG A 93 -11.64 7.31 -11.71
CA ARG A 93 -11.19 8.45 -10.87
C ARG A 93 -10.53 9.57 -11.65
N THR A 94 -9.70 9.27 -12.65
CA THR A 94 -9.08 10.30 -13.52
C THR A 94 -10.12 11.08 -14.32
N ARG A 95 -11.28 10.49 -14.63
CA ARG A 95 -12.40 11.15 -15.31
C ARG A 95 -13.32 11.93 -14.37
N LEU A 96 -13.49 11.45 -13.14
CA LEU A 96 -14.46 11.98 -12.17
C LEU A 96 -13.87 12.96 -11.16
N GLY A 97 -12.56 12.93 -10.95
CA GLY A 97 -11.89 13.70 -9.89
C GLY A 97 -12.30 13.26 -8.47
N ILE A 98 -11.78 13.96 -7.46
CA ILE A 98 -12.13 13.69 -6.04
C ILE A 98 -13.63 13.77 -5.83
N VAL A 99 -14.27 14.83 -6.36
CA VAL A 99 -15.71 15.07 -6.19
C VAL A 99 -16.51 13.92 -6.75
N GLY A 100 -16.20 13.41 -7.95
CA GLY A 100 -16.95 12.31 -8.52
C GLY A 100 -16.67 10.96 -7.84
N VAL A 101 -15.45 10.69 -7.36
CA VAL A 101 -15.18 9.46 -6.57
C VAL A 101 -15.90 9.49 -5.23
N THR A 102 -15.80 10.60 -4.49
CA THR A 102 -16.52 10.78 -3.23
C THR A 102 -18.03 10.76 -3.46
N GLY A 103 -18.51 11.36 -4.56
CA GLY A 103 -19.91 11.35 -4.95
C GLY A 103 -20.42 9.94 -5.24
N ILE A 104 -19.67 9.12 -5.99
CA ILE A 104 -20.02 7.72 -6.22
C ILE A 104 -20.02 6.94 -4.90
N ALA A 105 -19.01 7.12 -4.05
CA ALA A 105 -18.97 6.45 -2.75
C ALA A 105 -20.20 6.82 -1.91
N LEU A 106 -20.52 8.11 -1.82
CA LEU A 106 -21.69 8.60 -1.12
C LEU A 106 -22.99 8.06 -1.71
N LEU A 107 -23.11 7.96 -3.03
CA LEU A 107 -24.28 7.39 -3.69
C LEU A 107 -24.40 5.89 -3.41
N VAL A 108 -23.35 5.12 -3.62
CA VAL A 108 -23.37 3.65 -3.42
C VAL A 108 -23.68 3.32 -1.97
N TRP A 109 -22.93 3.90 -1.04
CA TRP A 109 -23.11 3.64 0.39
C TRP A 109 -24.38 4.28 0.96
N GLY A 110 -24.76 5.47 0.47
CA GLY A 110 -26.00 6.14 0.83
C GLY A 110 -27.24 5.37 0.34
N THR A 111 -27.23 4.88 -0.89
CA THR A 111 -28.29 4.00 -1.40
C THR A 111 -28.36 2.71 -0.60
N LEU A 112 -27.22 2.08 -0.27
CA LEU A 112 -27.20 0.90 0.59
C LEU A 112 -27.84 1.20 1.96
N THR A 113 -27.53 2.35 2.55
CA THR A 113 -28.10 2.79 3.84
C THR A 113 -29.61 3.01 3.75
N VAL A 114 -30.10 3.61 2.64
CA VAL A 114 -31.54 3.79 2.40
C VAL A 114 -32.23 2.43 2.23
N VAL A 115 -31.65 1.52 1.44
CA VAL A 115 -32.20 0.17 1.25
C VAL A 115 -32.25 -0.58 2.58
N ALA A 116 -31.20 -0.49 3.39
CA ALA A 116 -31.16 -1.05 4.74
C ALA A 116 -32.28 -0.49 5.61
N HIS A 117 -32.47 0.84 5.61
CA HIS A 117 -33.53 1.49 6.38
C HIS A 117 -34.94 0.99 6.01
N LEU A 118 -35.15 0.58 4.76
CA LEU A 118 -36.43 0.07 4.28
C LEU A 118 -36.64 -1.42 4.56
N GLN A 119 -35.58 -2.19 4.81
CA GLN A 119 -35.64 -3.67 4.90
C GLN A 119 -35.24 -4.24 6.25
N LEU A 120 -34.47 -3.49 7.04
CA LEU A 120 -33.82 -3.97 8.26
C LEU A 120 -34.29 -3.19 9.49
N PRO A 121 -34.15 -3.76 10.70
CA PRO A 121 -34.33 -3.03 11.94
C PRO A 121 -33.46 -1.78 12.03
N MET A 122 -33.86 -0.82 12.88
CA MET A 122 -33.13 0.43 13.03
C MET A 122 -31.69 0.25 13.50
N ASP A 123 -31.43 -0.72 14.39
CA ASP A 123 -30.09 -0.97 14.92
C ASP A 123 -29.11 -1.39 13.81
N GLU A 124 -29.54 -2.29 12.92
CA GLU A 124 -28.76 -2.72 11.75
C GLU A 124 -28.60 -1.59 10.72
N THR A 125 -29.63 -0.76 10.57
CA THR A 125 -29.58 0.41 9.69
C THR A 125 -28.55 1.43 10.18
N VAL A 126 -28.51 1.71 11.49
CA VAL A 126 -27.52 2.61 12.11
C VAL A 126 -26.11 2.07 11.91
N ALA A 127 -25.92 0.76 12.00
CA ALA A 127 -24.65 0.11 11.72
C ALA A 127 -24.15 0.33 10.30
N ILE A 128 -25.03 0.08 9.32
CA ILE A 128 -24.71 0.28 7.90
C ILE A 128 -24.45 1.77 7.64
N ALA A 129 -25.21 2.67 8.25
CA ALA A 129 -25.02 4.11 8.12
C ALA A 129 -23.67 4.58 8.68
N ALA A 130 -23.31 4.12 9.89
CA ALA A 130 -22.03 4.46 10.52
C ALA A 130 -20.83 3.92 9.72
N ALA A 131 -20.91 2.65 9.30
CA ALA A 131 -19.91 2.03 8.43
C ALA A 131 -19.77 2.77 7.09
N SER A 132 -20.89 3.12 6.47
CA SER A 132 -20.96 3.88 5.21
C SER A 132 -20.32 5.27 5.31
N ALA A 133 -20.56 5.98 6.42
CA ALA A 133 -19.95 7.28 6.68
C ALA A 133 -18.43 7.18 6.77
N VAL A 134 -17.92 6.20 7.53
CA VAL A 134 -16.49 5.94 7.70
C VAL A 134 -15.83 5.53 6.38
N ALA A 135 -16.48 4.66 5.61
CA ALA A 135 -16.02 4.26 4.27
C ALA A 135 -15.90 5.47 3.34
N THR A 136 -16.92 6.34 3.34
CA THR A 136 -16.99 7.51 2.47
C THR A 136 -15.93 8.55 2.84
N VAL A 137 -15.78 8.88 4.14
CA VAL A 137 -14.76 9.83 4.61
C VAL A 137 -13.35 9.32 4.31
N SER A 138 -13.07 8.05 4.61
CA SER A 138 -11.75 7.46 4.34
C SER A 138 -11.45 7.42 2.83
N THR A 139 -12.45 7.11 2.01
CA THR A 139 -12.35 7.16 0.54
C THR A 139 -12.08 8.58 0.06
N ALA A 140 -12.75 9.59 0.62
CA ALA A 140 -12.54 10.99 0.28
C ALA A 140 -11.14 11.49 0.68
N LEU A 141 -10.60 11.02 1.81
CA LEU A 141 -9.23 11.33 2.24
C LEU A 141 -8.20 10.67 1.31
N ALA A 142 -8.36 9.38 1.01
CA ALA A 142 -7.52 8.68 0.02
C ALA A 142 -7.59 9.34 -1.37
N ALA A 143 -8.82 9.68 -1.78
CA ALA A 143 -9.27 10.77 -2.65
C ALA A 143 -8.29 11.95 -2.80
N GLY A 144 -8.30 12.75 -1.73
CA GLY A 144 -7.55 13.99 -1.61
C GLY A 144 -6.05 13.77 -1.69
N PHE A 145 -5.49 12.87 -0.87
CA PHE A 145 -4.04 12.69 -0.76
C PHE A 145 -3.38 12.16 -2.03
N SER A 146 -4.06 11.28 -2.78
CA SER A 146 -3.50 10.82 -4.06
C SER A 146 -3.57 11.87 -5.17
N LYS A 147 -4.45 12.88 -5.07
CA LYS A 147 -4.45 14.04 -5.99
C LYS A 147 -3.45 15.11 -5.54
N ALA A 148 -3.37 15.35 -4.22
CA ALA A 148 -2.63 16.46 -3.64
C ALA A 148 -1.11 16.28 -3.70
N GLY A 149 -0.58 15.08 -3.90
CA GLY A 149 0.87 14.90 -3.84
C GLY A 149 1.44 13.73 -4.64
N GLY A 150 2.74 13.87 -4.91
CA GLY A 150 3.56 12.86 -5.59
C GLY A 150 3.74 11.58 -4.76
N ARG A 151 4.70 10.75 -5.19
CA ARG A 151 4.93 9.39 -4.66
C ARG A 151 4.93 9.31 -3.13
N PHE A 152 5.57 10.26 -2.45
CA PHE A 152 5.67 10.27 -0.98
C PHE A 152 4.31 10.43 -0.28
N VAL A 153 3.51 11.42 -0.68
CA VAL A 153 2.18 11.69 -0.07
C VAL A 153 1.23 10.52 -0.32
N SER A 154 1.29 9.93 -1.51
CA SER A 154 0.49 8.75 -1.84
C SER A 154 0.80 7.58 -0.89
N VAL A 155 2.09 7.26 -0.71
CA VAL A 155 2.52 6.17 0.19
C VAL A 155 2.17 6.48 1.64
N LEU A 156 2.44 7.71 2.10
CA LEU A 156 2.28 8.07 3.51
C LEU A 156 0.83 8.18 3.95
N PHE A 157 -0.07 8.63 3.09
CA PHE A 157 -1.47 8.93 3.45
C PHE A 157 -2.50 8.26 2.55
N ALA A 158 -2.35 8.30 1.23
CA ALA A 158 -3.41 7.83 0.33
C ALA A 158 -3.65 6.31 0.46
N TYR A 159 -2.59 5.51 0.48
CA TYR A 159 -2.72 4.06 0.67
C TYR A 159 -3.24 3.68 2.06
N PRO A 160 -2.74 4.28 3.17
CA PRO A 160 -3.34 4.10 4.49
C PRO A 160 -4.84 4.37 4.55
N PHE A 161 -5.30 5.53 4.08
CA PHE A 161 -6.73 5.84 4.08
C PHE A 161 -7.54 4.94 3.15
N ALA A 162 -6.94 4.44 2.06
CA ALA A 162 -7.58 3.44 1.21
C ALA A 162 -7.76 2.10 1.96
N MET A 163 -6.77 1.68 2.75
CA MET A 163 -6.90 0.50 3.62
C MET A 163 -7.94 0.72 4.71
N THR A 164 -7.96 1.91 5.33
CA THR A 164 -9.00 2.27 6.32
C THR A 164 -10.40 2.21 5.72
N ALA A 165 -10.58 2.69 4.48
CA ALA A 165 -11.86 2.61 3.78
C ALA A 165 -12.33 1.18 3.51
N LEU A 166 -11.41 0.21 3.47
CA LEU A 166 -11.72 -1.21 3.26
C LEU A 166 -11.98 -1.95 4.57
N PHE A 167 -11.13 -1.75 5.59
CA PHE A 167 -11.15 -2.57 6.80
C PHE A 167 -11.98 -1.98 7.94
N LEU A 168 -12.09 -0.66 8.03
CA LEU A 168 -12.77 -0.02 9.15
C LEU A 168 -14.32 -0.12 9.11
N PRO A 169 -14.99 -0.09 7.94
CA PRO A 169 -16.45 -0.14 7.92
C PRO A 169 -17.07 -1.38 8.58
N PRO A 170 -16.58 -2.62 8.34
CA PRO A 170 -17.08 -3.81 9.04
C PRO A 170 -16.92 -3.72 10.56
N VAL A 171 -15.79 -3.18 11.03
CA VAL A 171 -15.51 -3.01 12.47
C VAL A 171 -16.50 -2.03 13.09
N VAL A 172 -16.72 -0.89 12.44
CA VAL A 172 -17.66 0.14 12.91
C VAL A 172 -19.10 -0.37 12.92
N ALA A 173 -19.50 -1.18 11.93
CA ALA A 173 -20.79 -1.85 11.96
C ALA A 173 -20.91 -2.79 13.17
N ALA A 174 -19.88 -3.58 13.46
CA ALA A 174 -19.89 -4.52 14.58
C ALA A 174 -19.98 -3.84 15.94
N LEU A 175 -19.41 -2.63 16.09
CA LEU A 175 -19.48 -1.86 17.33
C LEU A 175 -20.90 -1.43 17.73
N VAL A 176 -21.84 -1.42 16.79
CA VAL A 176 -23.22 -1.00 17.03
C VAL A 176 -24.23 -2.10 16.73
N THR A 177 -23.77 -3.30 16.38
CA THR A 177 -24.63 -4.46 16.06
C THR A 177 -24.12 -5.71 16.79
N PRO A 178 -24.81 -6.15 17.85
CA PRO A 178 -24.40 -7.31 18.65
C PRO A 178 -24.27 -8.60 17.84
N SER A 179 -25.08 -8.78 16.79
CA SER A 179 -25.02 -10.00 15.97
C SER A 179 -23.72 -10.15 15.16
N LEU A 180 -22.92 -9.09 15.02
CA LEU A 180 -21.64 -9.11 14.33
C LEU A 180 -20.44 -9.28 15.28
N GLU A 181 -20.67 -9.23 16.59
CA GLU A 181 -19.62 -9.30 17.62
C GLU A 181 -18.80 -10.59 17.49
N GLY A 182 -19.45 -11.75 17.46
CA GLY A 182 -18.77 -13.05 17.37
C GLY A 182 -18.02 -13.31 16.06
N VAL A 183 -18.28 -12.52 15.01
CA VAL A 183 -17.62 -12.70 13.69
C VAL A 183 -16.53 -11.67 13.46
N ILE A 184 -16.62 -10.49 14.09
CA ILE A 184 -15.71 -9.38 13.84
C ILE A 184 -14.93 -8.99 15.09
N LEU A 185 -15.60 -8.74 16.22
CA LEU A 185 -14.96 -8.22 17.44
C LEU A 185 -14.22 -9.31 18.20
N GLU A 186 -14.82 -10.48 18.40
CA GLU A 186 -14.16 -11.62 19.06
C GLU A 186 -12.88 -12.05 18.33
N PRO A 187 -12.88 -12.30 16.99
CA PRO A 187 -11.64 -12.57 16.27
C PRO A 187 -10.66 -11.40 16.26
N SER A 188 -11.14 -10.15 16.30
CA SER A 188 -10.27 -8.96 16.41
C SER A 188 -9.55 -8.93 17.75
N TYR A 189 -10.23 -9.32 18.83
CA TYR A 189 -9.63 -9.42 20.17
C TYR A 189 -8.56 -10.51 20.21
N GLU A 190 -8.86 -11.70 19.69
CA GLU A 190 -7.88 -12.79 19.60
C GLU A 190 -6.65 -12.38 18.78
N PHE A 191 -6.87 -11.73 17.64
CA PHE A 191 -5.79 -11.18 16.83
C PHE A 191 -4.97 -10.14 17.58
N ALA A 192 -5.62 -9.24 18.32
CA ALA A 192 -4.95 -8.22 19.13
C ALA A 192 -4.06 -8.85 20.21
N ALA A 193 -4.60 -9.82 20.95
CA ALA A 193 -3.86 -10.57 21.96
C ALA A 193 -2.66 -11.30 21.34
N TRP A 194 -2.87 -12.00 20.22
CA TRP A 194 -1.79 -12.66 19.48
C TRP A 194 -0.71 -11.67 19.02
N ALA A 195 -1.10 -10.51 18.47
CA ALA A 195 -0.17 -9.50 17.98
C ALA A 195 0.63 -8.87 19.13
N LEU A 196 0.00 -8.63 20.27
CA LEU A 196 0.64 -8.16 21.50
C LEU A 196 1.71 -9.14 21.98
N ASP A 197 1.39 -10.43 21.96
CA ASP A 197 2.26 -11.48 22.50
C ASP A 197 3.42 -11.85 21.56
N ASN A 198 3.22 -11.74 20.24
CA ASN A 198 4.21 -12.22 19.25
C ASN A 198 4.95 -11.10 18.52
N VAL A 199 4.28 -9.98 18.22
CA VAL A 199 4.82 -8.92 17.38
C VAL A 199 5.26 -7.71 18.21
N LEU A 200 4.43 -7.30 19.17
CA LEU A 200 4.64 -6.10 19.99
C LEU A 200 5.30 -6.37 21.35
N HIS A 201 5.79 -7.59 21.58
CA HIS A 201 6.58 -7.93 22.77
C HIS A 201 7.92 -7.16 22.81
N VAL A 202 8.41 -6.64 21.68
CA VAL A 202 9.70 -5.96 21.61
C VAL A 202 9.61 -4.57 22.27
N GLY A 203 10.44 -4.34 23.28
CA GLY A 203 10.59 -3.02 23.91
C GLY A 203 9.49 -2.63 24.92
N GLY A 204 8.73 -3.60 25.45
CA GLY A 204 7.72 -3.36 26.49
C GLY A 204 6.42 -2.70 25.99
N LEU A 205 6.22 -2.63 24.66
CA LEU A 205 5.00 -2.10 24.07
C LEU A 205 3.76 -2.92 24.46
N ASN A 206 3.91 -4.24 24.61
CA ASN A 206 2.85 -5.12 25.09
C ASN A 206 2.35 -4.72 26.48
N GLU A 207 3.26 -4.65 27.46
CA GLU A 207 2.93 -4.26 28.84
C GLU A 207 2.37 -2.84 28.90
N PHE A 208 2.92 -1.90 28.13
CA PHE A 208 2.40 -0.53 28.05
C PHE A 208 0.95 -0.52 27.55
N LEU A 209 0.66 -1.20 26.44
CA LEU A 209 -0.68 -1.22 25.86
C LEU A 209 -1.68 -1.91 26.80
N ARG A 210 -1.32 -3.06 27.39
CA ARG A 210 -2.18 -3.80 28.32
C ARG A 210 -2.43 -3.07 29.64
N SER A 211 -1.49 -2.27 30.12
CA SER A 211 -1.63 -1.53 31.39
C SER A 211 -2.36 -0.20 31.25
N ASN A 212 -2.41 0.38 30.05
CA ASN A 212 -3.00 1.71 29.84
C ASN A 212 -4.30 1.69 29.02
N TYR A 213 -4.60 0.60 28.31
CA TYR A 213 -5.73 0.53 27.39
C TYR A 213 -6.50 -0.77 27.50
N GLU A 214 -7.82 -0.66 27.46
CA GLU A 214 -8.75 -1.78 27.34
C GLU A 214 -9.34 -1.78 25.93
N LEU A 215 -9.41 -2.96 25.31
CA LEU A 215 -9.88 -3.08 23.94
C LEU A 215 -11.41 -3.17 23.92
N GLU A 216 -12.06 -2.01 24.05
CA GLU A 216 -13.51 -1.88 24.03
C GLU A 216 -13.99 -0.74 23.12
N GLY A 217 -15.16 -0.94 22.52
CA GLY A 217 -15.83 0.10 21.74
C GLY A 217 -14.92 0.72 20.67
N ALA A 218 -14.74 2.04 20.74
CA ALA A 218 -13.92 2.80 19.80
C ALA A 218 -12.43 2.35 19.75
N ALA A 219 -11.93 1.64 20.76
CA ALA A 219 -10.57 1.11 20.74
C ALA A 219 -10.37 0.07 19.62
N TYR A 220 -11.39 -0.73 19.27
CA TYR A 220 -11.33 -1.62 18.10
C TYR A 220 -11.14 -0.84 16.81
N ALA A 221 -11.87 0.26 16.65
CA ALA A 221 -11.73 1.12 15.48
C ALA A 221 -10.33 1.74 15.42
N ALA A 222 -9.81 2.24 16.55
CA ALA A 222 -8.46 2.80 16.63
C ALA A 222 -7.37 1.76 16.31
N MET A 223 -7.52 0.53 16.80
CA MET A 223 -6.62 -0.59 16.50
C MET A 223 -6.59 -0.88 14.99
N TRP A 224 -7.76 -1.02 14.37
CA TRP A 224 -7.86 -1.33 12.94
C TRP A 224 -7.38 -0.18 12.05
N VAL A 225 -7.52 1.08 12.47
CA VAL A 225 -6.84 2.22 11.84
C VAL A 225 -5.32 2.07 11.98
N GLY A 226 -4.84 1.77 13.19
CA GLY A 226 -3.43 1.52 13.48
C GLY A 226 -2.82 0.41 12.64
N ILE A 227 -3.59 -0.62 12.28
CA ILE A 227 -3.19 -1.72 11.38
C ILE A 227 -3.26 -1.30 9.90
N SER A 228 -4.29 -0.53 9.52
CA SER A 228 -4.50 -0.06 8.14
C SER A 228 -3.33 0.79 7.63
N PHE A 229 -2.67 1.55 8.52
CA PHE A 229 -1.55 2.42 8.14
C PHE A 229 -0.30 1.63 7.71
N PRO A 230 0.24 0.70 8.51
CA PRO A 230 1.31 -0.20 8.08
C PRO A 230 0.99 -0.98 6.81
N LEU A 231 -0.25 -1.49 6.66
CA LEU A 231 -0.68 -2.15 5.43
C LEU A 231 -0.65 -1.20 4.23
N GLY A 232 -1.13 0.03 4.42
CA GLY A 232 -1.08 1.09 3.41
C GLY A 232 0.36 1.41 3.01
N TRP A 233 1.27 1.54 3.97
CA TRP A 233 2.69 1.76 3.69
C TRP A 233 3.32 0.58 2.95
N PHE A 234 2.97 -0.65 3.31
CA PHE A 234 3.43 -1.84 2.61
C PHE A 234 3.01 -1.80 1.13
N PHE A 235 1.71 -1.68 0.84
CA PHE A 235 1.23 -1.64 -0.53
C PHE A 235 1.74 -0.41 -1.30
N GLY A 236 1.78 0.75 -0.65
CA GLY A 236 2.32 1.96 -1.25
C GLY A 236 3.80 1.82 -1.60
N SER A 237 4.61 1.21 -0.73
CA SER A 237 6.04 0.97 -0.97
C SER A 237 6.26 0.01 -2.12
N VAL A 238 5.46 -1.05 -2.18
CA VAL A 238 5.51 -2.07 -3.23
C VAL A 238 5.12 -1.47 -4.59
N VAL A 239 4.10 -0.61 -4.66
CA VAL A 239 3.77 0.14 -5.89
C VAL A 239 4.87 1.16 -6.24
N ALA A 240 5.44 1.85 -5.25
CA ALA A 240 6.56 2.77 -5.46
C ALA A 240 7.80 2.07 -6.03
N LEU A 241 8.04 0.83 -5.61
CA LEU A 241 9.09 -0.05 -6.12
C LEU A 241 8.79 -0.46 -7.57
N ALA A 242 7.57 -0.90 -7.87
CA ALA A 242 7.14 -1.20 -9.24
C ALA A 242 7.36 0.00 -10.19
N ASN A 243 7.01 1.20 -9.75
CA ASN A 243 7.22 2.44 -10.52
C ASN A 243 8.71 2.82 -10.67
N LEU A 244 9.57 2.40 -9.75
CA LEU A 244 11.02 2.58 -9.89
C LEU A 244 11.59 1.68 -11.00
N VAL A 245 11.08 0.46 -11.13
CA VAL A 245 11.53 -0.53 -12.11
C VAL A 245 10.96 -0.22 -13.49
N ARG A 246 9.65 -0.01 -13.57
CA ARG A 246 8.94 0.39 -14.79
C ARG A 246 8.06 1.59 -14.47
N PRO A 247 8.52 2.82 -14.79
CA PRO A 247 7.70 4.01 -14.66
C PRO A 247 6.39 3.81 -15.42
N SER A 248 5.27 4.13 -14.78
CA SER A 248 4.00 4.32 -15.48
C SER A 248 4.13 5.59 -16.33
N GLU A 249 3.72 5.53 -17.60
CA GLU A 249 3.56 6.72 -18.44
C GLU A 249 2.44 7.63 -17.92
#